data_AF-A0A7K2YBR3-F1
#
_entry.id   AF-A0A7K2YBR3-F1
#
_cell.length_a   1.000
_cell.length_b   1.000
_cell.length_c   1.000
_cell.angle_alpha   90.00
_cell.angle_beta   90.00
_cell.angle_gamma   90.00
#
_symmetry.space_group_name_H-M   'P 1'
#
loop_
_entity.id
_entity.type
_entity.pdbx_description
1 polymer ?
#
loop_
_entity_poly.entity_id
_entity_poly.type
_entity_poly.pdbx_seq_one_letter_code
_entity_poly.pdbx_strand_id
1 'polypeptide(L)'
;MLGCVYLAALITHLPILAVLLAPQSRSRVSSESTAGLLNALLVGLVIAAVILVPAVCARVAPAGPRWQPGNALAGVRALIRTDRRAWLLRLGELTALYIAAQLLGGLIAQFLPYIWENPLYGTEPGAAQWEFHYVNFALQGVVIYVAVCAATAWYACRLRQLLED
;
A
#
# COMPACT_ATOMS: atom_id res chain seq x y z
N MET A 1 2.25 -15.38 14.08
CA MET A 1 3.28 -14.89 13.14
C MET A 1 2.77 -13.79 12.22
N LEU A 2 1.85 -14.07 11.29
CA LEU A 2 1.32 -13.07 10.34
C LEU A 2 0.80 -11.81 11.03
N GLY A 3 0.08 -11.96 12.16
CA GLY A 3 -0.40 -10.81 12.94
C GLY A 3 0.70 -9.85 13.41
N CYS A 4 1.84 -10.35 13.91
CA CYS A 4 2.94 -9.49 14.34
C CYS A 4 3.60 -8.76 13.15
N VAL A 5 3.76 -9.45 12.02
CA VAL A 5 4.29 -8.85 10.78
C VAL A 5 3.32 -7.81 10.24
N TYR A 6 2.02 -8.06 10.31
CA TYR A 6 0.99 -7.12 9.91
C TYR A 6 0.99 -5.86 10.78
N LEU A 7 1.07 -5.99 12.11
CA LEU A 7 1.20 -4.85 13.02
C LEU A 7 2.48 -4.04 12.74
N ALA A 8 3.60 -4.71 12.48
CA ALA A 8 4.84 -4.04 12.08
C ALA A 8 4.72 -3.35 10.72
N ALA A 9 4.00 -3.94 9.77
CA ALA A 9 3.71 -3.34 8.46
C ALA A 9 2.86 -2.07 8.63
N LEU A 10 1.80 -2.09 9.45
CA LEU A 10 1.02 -0.90 9.76
C LEU A 10 1.93 0.24 10.23
N ILE A 11 2.76 0.01 11.25
CA ILE A 11 3.64 1.05 11.80
C ILE A 11 4.65 1.56 10.75
N THR A 12 5.34 0.64 10.07
CA THR A 12 6.41 1.01 9.13
C THR A 12 5.90 1.64 7.84
N HIS A 13 4.65 1.37 7.45
CA HIS A 13 4.05 1.86 6.22
C HIS A 13 3.21 3.13 6.46
N LEU A 14 3.25 3.74 7.64
CA LEU A 14 2.56 5.02 7.92
C LEU A 14 2.80 6.12 6.87
N PRO A 15 3.99 6.26 6.24
CA PRO A 15 4.16 7.22 5.15
C PRO A 15 3.21 6.99 3.96
N ILE A 16 2.86 5.74 3.65
CA ILE A 16 1.86 5.41 2.61
C ILE A 16 0.49 5.95 3.02
N LEU A 17 0.09 5.75 4.29
CA LEU A 17 -1.16 6.28 4.81
C LEU A 17 -1.20 7.80 4.73
N ALA A 18 -0.11 8.49 5.11
CA ALA A 18 -0.03 9.94 5.05
C ALA A 18 -0.29 10.48 3.64
N VAL A 19 0.25 9.83 2.61
CA VAL A 19 0.01 10.20 1.20
C VAL A 19 -1.41 9.85 0.75
N LEU A 20 -1.95 8.69 1.16
CA LEU A 20 -3.33 8.29 0.86
C LEU A 20 -4.37 9.23 1.49
N LEU A 21 -4.02 9.85 2.63
CA LEU A 21 -4.85 10.83 3.32
C LEU A 21 -4.63 12.27 2.82
N ALA A 22 -3.76 12.50 1.83
CA ALA A 22 -3.55 13.81 1.23
C ALA A 22 -4.57 14.08 0.11
N PRO A 23 -5.57 14.96 0.29
CA PRO A 23 -6.60 15.25 -0.70
C PRO A 23 -6.04 15.79 -2.01
N GLN A 24 -4.86 16.42 -1.96
CA GLN A 24 -4.12 16.96 -3.10
C GLN A 24 -3.63 15.87 -4.07
N SER A 25 -3.76 14.58 -3.70
CA SER A 25 -3.60 13.47 -4.63
C SER A 25 -4.69 13.43 -5.71
N ARG A 26 -5.75 14.26 -5.58
CA ARG A 26 -6.86 14.38 -6.53
C ARG A 26 -6.77 15.70 -7.28
N SER A 27 -6.73 15.63 -8.61
CA SER A 27 -6.69 16.79 -9.51
C SER A 27 -7.93 17.69 -9.44
N ARG A 28 -9.02 17.23 -8.82
CA ARG A 28 -10.23 18.04 -8.56
C ARG A 28 -10.11 18.89 -7.29
N VAL A 29 -9.10 18.64 -6.45
CA VAL A 29 -8.83 19.35 -5.19
C VAL A 29 -7.59 20.25 -5.30
N SER A 30 -6.62 19.87 -6.14
CA SER A 30 -5.40 20.65 -6.40
C SER A 30 -5.03 20.62 -7.89
N SER A 31 -3.84 21.09 -8.25
CA SER A 31 -3.34 20.94 -9.63
C SER A 31 -3.05 19.49 -10.01
N GLU A 32 -3.08 19.22 -11.31
CA GLU A 32 -2.65 17.94 -11.89
C GLU A 32 -1.19 17.61 -11.55
N SER A 33 -0.32 18.64 -11.47
CA SER A 33 1.09 18.48 -11.11
C SER A 33 1.27 17.96 -9.68
N THR A 34 0.53 18.50 -8.71
CA THR A 34 0.57 18.04 -7.32
C THR A 34 0.02 16.62 -7.19
N ALA A 35 -1.08 16.33 -7.89
CA ALA A 35 -1.66 14.98 -7.91
C ALA A 35 -0.68 13.96 -8.51
N GLY A 36 -0.02 14.31 -9.62
CA GLY A 36 1.01 13.48 -10.25
C GLY A 36 2.21 13.22 -9.33
N LEU A 37 2.70 14.25 -8.64
CA LEU A 37 3.81 14.13 -7.69
C LEU A 37 3.46 13.19 -6.52
N LEU A 38 2.28 13.36 -5.91
CA LEU A 38 1.84 12.51 -4.81
C LEU A 38 1.62 11.07 -5.24
N ASN A 39 1.12 10.84 -6.46
CA ASN A 39 1.00 9.50 -7.02
C ASN A 39 2.37 8.85 -7.25
N ALA A 40 3.33 9.60 -7.79
CA ALA A 40 4.71 9.10 -7.96
C ALA A 40 5.36 8.76 -6.60
N LEU A 41 5.15 9.61 -5.59
CA LEU A 41 5.61 9.35 -4.23
C LEU A 41 4.96 8.10 -3.65
N LEU A 42 3.64 7.92 -3.81
CA LEU A 42 2.92 6.74 -3.36
C LEU A 42 3.48 5.46 -3.97
N VAL A 43 3.72 5.45 -5.30
CA VAL A 43 4.34 4.31 -6.01
C VAL A 43 5.73 4.01 -5.44
N GLY A 44 6.56 5.04 -5.25
CA GLY A 44 7.89 4.88 -4.66
C GLY A 44 7.85 4.30 -3.25
N LEU A 45 6.92 4.76 -2.40
CA LEU A 45 6.74 4.25 -1.04
C LEU A 45 6.25 2.79 -1.02
N VAL A 46 5.34 2.41 -1.92
CA VAL A 46 4.88 1.02 -2.05
C VAL A 46 6.02 0.11 -2.50
N ILE A 47 6.83 0.53 -3.49
CA ILE A 47 8.01 -0.22 -3.91
C ILE A 47 9.00 -0.39 -2.74
N ALA A 48 9.28 0.70 -2.02
CA ALA A 48 10.16 0.66 -0.86
C ALA A 48 9.62 -0.29 0.23
N ALA A 49 8.32 -0.25 0.51
CA ALA A 49 7.65 -1.15 1.44
C ALA A 49 7.84 -2.63 1.04
N VAL A 50 7.62 -2.98 -0.23
CA VAL A 50 7.79 -4.35 -0.73
C VAL A 50 9.25 -4.82 -0.64
N ILE A 51 10.21 -3.92 -0.91
CA ILE A 51 11.64 -4.24 -0.82
C ILE A 51 12.07 -4.43 0.64
N LEU A 52 11.56 -3.60 1.56
CA LEU A 52 12.00 -3.57 2.96
C LEU A 52 11.22 -4.52 3.88
N VAL A 53 10.03 -4.96 3.51
CA VAL A 53 9.18 -5.82 4.35
C VAL A 53 9.84 -7.13 4.80
N PRO A 54 10.74 -7.80 4.03
CA PRO A 54 11.46 -8.96 4.55
C PRO A 54 12.33 -8.63 5.77
N ALA A 55 12.97 -7.46 5.77
CA ALA A 55 13.78 -7.01 6.92
C ALA A 55 12.90 -6.65 8.13
N VAL A 56 11.72 -6.08 7.90
CA VAL A 56 10.73 -5.82 8.96
C VAL A 56 10.22 -7.15 9.55
N CYS A 57 9.84 -8.09 8.69
CA CYS A 57 9.38 -9.42 9.09
C CYS A 57 10.44 -10.15 9.91
N ALA A 58 11.70 -10.17 9.48
CA ALA A 58 12.77 -10.85 10.21
C ALA A 58 13.06 -10.25 11.60
N ARG A 59 12.75 -8.96 11.83
CA ARG A 59 12.87 -8.33 13.16
C ARG A 59 11.79 -8.80 14.14
N VAL A 60 10.57 -9.05 13.66
CA VAL A 60 9.42 -9.40 14.52
C VAL A 60 9.07 -10.89 14.49
N ALA A 61 9.60 -11.63 13.52
CA ALA A 61 9.40 -13.06 13.31
C ALA A 61 10.67 -13.71 12.72
N PRO A 62 11.81 -13.66 13.43
CA PRO A 62 13.06 -14.27 12.98
C PRO A 62 12.90 -15.80 12.79
N ALA A 63 13.71 -16.37 11.90
CA ALA A 63 13.72 -17.80 11.62
C ALA A 63 15.01 -18.27 10.95
N GLY A 64 15.42 -19.50 11.25
CA GLY A 64 16.60 -20.14 10.66
C GLY A 64 17.87 -19.26 10.65
N PRO A 65 18.92 -19.66 9.92
CA PRO A 65 20.10 -18.81 9.72
C PRO A 65 19.89 -17.73 8.64
N ARG A 66 19.03 -18.03 7.64
CA ARG A 66 18.81 -17.18 6.45
C ARG A 66 17.77 -16.08 6.65
N TRP A 67 16.94 -16.18 7.70
CA TRP A 67 15.86 -15.21 8.01
C TRP A 67 16.05 -14.55 9.38
N GLN A 68 17.24 -14.00 9.59
CA GLN A 68 17.56 -13.19 10.77
C GLN A 68 17.56 -11.68 10.42
N PRO A 69 17.39 -10.81 11.43
CA PRO A 69 17.63 -9.38 11.25
C PRO A 69 19.00 -9.12 10.62
N GLY A 70 19.05 -8.33 9.55
CA GLY A 70 20.28 -8.06 8.79
C GLY A 70 20.55 -9.03 7.64
N ASN A 71 20.07 -10.29 7.72
CA ASN A 71 20.34 -11.31 6.70
C ASN A 71 19.17 -11.53 5.73
N ALA A 72 17.93 -11.22 6.13
CA ALA A 72 16.74 -11.54 5.34
C ALA A 72 16.76 -10.99 3.89
N LEU A 73 17.24 -9.76 3.68
CA LEU A 73 17.35 -9.19 2.32
C LEU A 73 18.39 -9.92 1.46
N ALA A 74 19.50 -10.37 2.07
CA ALA A 74 20.48 -11.19 1.37
C ALA A 74 19.90 -12.57 1.05
N GLY A 75 19.12 -13.16 1.97
CA GLY A 75 18.36 -14.39 1.74
C GLY A 75 17.38 -14.29 0.57
N VAL A 76 16.61 -13.21 0.49
CA VAL A 76 15.70 -12.96 -0.65
C VAL A 76 16.48 -12.77 -1.95
N ARG A 77 17.61 -12.04 -1.93
CA ARG A 77 18.47 -11.93 -3.13
C ARG A 77 19.04 -13.27 -3.56
N ALA A 78 19.40 -14.14 -2.61
CA ALA A 78 19.86 -15.50 -2.91
C ALA A 78 18.71 -16.34 -3.51
N LEU A 79 17.50 -16.24 -2.96
CA LEU A 79 16.31 -16.91 -3.51
C LEU A 79 16.04 -16.49 -4.96
N ILE A 80 16.11 -15.19 -5.26
CA ILE A 80 15.91 -14.69 -6.64
C ILE A 80 16.91 -15.32 -7.63
N ARG A 81 18.15 -15.58 -7.19
CA ARG A 81 19.19 -16.18 -8.04
C ARG A 81 19.07 -17.70 -8.16
N THR A 82 18.60 -18.37 -7.12
CA THR A 82 18.58 -19.83 -7.03
C THR A 82 17.25 -20.44 -7.47
N ASP A 83 16.14 -19.85 -7.04
CA ASP A 83 14.78 -20.22 -7.44
C ASP A 83 13.95 -18.98 -7.76
N ARG A 84 14.26 -18.37 -8.91
CA ARG A 84 13.54 -17.20 -9.42
C ARG A 84 12.04 -17.48 -9.60
N ARG A 85 11.67 -18.71 -9.94
CA ARG A 85 10.27 -19.08 -10.18
C ARG A 85 9.47 -19.03 -8.89
N ALA A 86 9.98 -19.61 -7.80
CA ALA A 86 9.33 -19.51 -6.50
C ALA A 86 9.17 -18.05 -6.05
N TRP A 87 10.21 -17.23 -6.21
CA TRP A 87 10.11 -15.80 -5.92
C TRP A 87 9.04 -15.09 -6.77
N LEU A 88 9.02 -15.32 -8.09
CA LEU A 88 8.04 -14.72 -9.00
C LEU A 88 6.60 -15.12 -8.65
N LEU A 89 6.36 -16.36 -8.21
CA LEU A 89 5.04 -16.80 -7.74
C LEU A 89 4.59 -16.00 -6.52
N ARG A 90 5.49 -15.77 -5.54
CA ARG A 90 5.17 -14.96 -4.36
C ARG A 90 4.95 -13.48 -4.70
N LEU A 91 5.72 -12.95 -5.67
CA LEU A 91 5.49 -11.61 -6.20
C LEU A 91 4.16 -11.52 -6.96
N GLY A 92 3.76 -12.58 -7.67
CA GLY A 92 2.46 -12.70 -8.31
C GLY A 92 1.31 -12.69 -7.32
N GLU A 93 1.43 -13.44 -6.21
CA GLU A 93 0.48 -13.40 -5.09
C GLU A 93 0.34 -11.98 -4.51
N LEU A 94 1.47 -11.30 -4.26
CA LEU A 94 1.47 -9.92 -3.80
C LEU A 94 0.75 -8.99 -4.79
N THR A 95 1.07 -9.11 -6.08
CA THR A 95 0.44 -8.31 -7.13
C THR A 95 -1.06 -8.51 -7.17
N ALA A 96 -1.53 -9.76 -7.07
CA ALA A 96 -2.96 -10.08 -7.03
C ALA A 96 -3.65 -9.48 -5.81
N LEU A 97 -3.03 -9.56 -4.62
CA LEU A 97 -3.56 -8.94 -3.40
C LEU A 97 -3.58 -7.41 -3.49
N TYR A 98 -2.57 -6.81 -4.12
CA TYR A 98 -2.52 -5.36 -4.34
C TYR A 98 -3.63 -4.90 -5.30
N ILE A 99 -3.88 -5.65 -6.39
CA ILE A 99 -5.02 -5.39 -7.28
C ILE A 99 -6.34 -5.50 -6.51
N ALA A 100 -6.51 -6.54 -5.69
CA ALA A 100 -7.71 -6.70 -4.86
C ALA A 100 -7.90 -5.52 -3.87
N ALA A 101 -6.82 -5.02 -3.27
CA ALA A 101 -6.86 -3.84 -2.41
C ALA A 101 -7.33 -2.58 -3.16
N GLN A 102 -6.87 -2.39 -4.40
CA GLN A 102 -7.30 -1.28 -5.24
C GLN A 102 -8.76 -1.41 -5.67
N LEU A 103 -9.21 -2.62 -6.04
CA LEU A 103 -10.61 -2.89 -6.37
C LEU A 103 -11.52 -2.62 -5.17
N LEU A 104 -11.10 -3.02 -3.96
CA LEU A 104 -11.84 -2.71 -2.73
C LEU A 104 -11.93 -1.20 -2.49
N GLY A 105 -10.84 -0.47 -2.69
CA GLY A 105 -10.86 1.00 -2.65
C GLY A 105 -11.80 1.61 -3.69
N GLY A 106 -11.84 1.05 -4.90
CA GLY A 106 -12.76 1.46 -5.96
C GLY A 106 -14.23 1.22 -5.60
N LEU A 107 -14.55 0.04 -5.05
CA LEU A 107 -15.89 -0.29 -4.56
C LEU A 107 -16.34 0.67 -3.44
N ILE A 108 -15.46 0.96 -2.47
CA ILE A 108 -15.76 1.94 -1.41
C ILE A 108 -16.11 3.30 -2.03
N ALA A 109 -15.32 3.78 -3.00
CA ALA A 109 -15.61 5.07 -3.65
C ALA A 109 -16.90 5.08 -4.47
N GLN A 110 -17.34 3.93 -4.97
CA GLN A 110 -18.61 3.82 -5.67
C GLN A 110 -19.81 3.95 -4.71
N PHE A 111 -19.73 3.35 -3.52
CA PHE A 111 -20.81 3.40 -2.52
C PHE A 111 -20.74 4.65 -1.62
N LEU A 112 -19.54 5.17 -1.39
CA LEU A 112 -19.24 6.34 -0.56
C LEU A 112 -18.42 7.33 -1.38
N PRO A 113 -19.03 8.00 -2.37
CA PRO A 113 -18.34 9.01 -3.16
C PRO A 113 -17.85 10.13 -2.23
N TYR A 114 -16.63 10.58 -2.46
CA TYR A 114 -16.02 11.68 -1.72
C TYR A 114 -15.88 12.95 -2.57
N ILE A 115 -16.21 12.87 -3.86
CA ILE A 115 -16.32 14.02 -4.78
C ILE A 115 -17.57 13.87 -5.64
N TRP A 116 -18.40 14.90 -5.70
CA TRP A 116 -19.44 15.08 -6.71
C TRP A 116 -19.51 16.54 -7.12
N GLU A 117 -20.24 16.78 -8.21
CA GLU A 117 -20.44 18.12 -8.76
C GLU A 117 -21.36 18.93 -7.85
N ASN A 118 -20.98 20.17 -7.56
CA ASN A 118 -21.76 21.06 -6.72
C ASN A 118 -23.00 21.55 -7.51
N PRO A 119 -24.23 21.31 -7.04
CA PRO A 119 -25.45 21.75 -7.73
C PRO A 119 -25.57 23.28 -7.82
N LEU A 120 -24.86 24.02 -6.97
CA LEU A 120 -24.85 25.49 -6.96
C LEU A 120 -23.82 26.07 -7.93
N TYR A 121 -22.97 25.24 -8.53
CA TYR A 121 -21.97 25.69 -9.50
C TYR A 121 -22.64 26.29 -10.74
N GLY A 122 -22.26 27.52 -11.09
CA GLY A 122 -22.84 28.26 -12.20
C GLY A 122 -24.19 28.93 -11.92
N THR A 123 -24.80 28.68 -10.76
CA THR A 123 -26.03 29.37 -10.31
C THR A 123 -25.75 30.35 -9.17
N GLU A 124 -24.76 30.09 -8.32
CA GLU A 124 -24.32 31.00 -7.26
C GLU A 124 -22.92 31.59 -7.50
N PRO A 125 -22.73 32.91 -7.33
CA PRO A 125 -21.40 33.51 -7.40
C PRO A 125 -20.47 32.94 -6.32
N GLY A 126 -19.38 32.29 -6.73
CA GLY A 126 -18.35 31.77 -5.83
C GLY A 126 -18.54 30.32 -5.39
N ALA A 127 -19.58 29.61 -5.84
CA ALA A 127 -19.70 28.17 -5.62
C ALA A 127 -18.54 27.42 -6.30
N ALA A 128 -17.88 26.52 -5.57
CA ALA A 128 -16.84 25.65 -6.13
C ALA A 128 -17.48 24.58 -7.03
N GLN A 129 -16.80 24.18 -8.11
CA GLN A 129 -17.30 23.15 -9.03
C GLN A 129 -17.50 21.79 -8.36
N TRP A 130 -16.64 21.44 -7.40
CA TRP A 130 -16.61 20.13 -6.75
C TRP A 130 -16.82 20.26 -5.25
N GLU A 131 -17.70 19.43 -4.70
CA GLU A 131 -17.81 19.23 -3.26
C GLU A 131 -16.94 18.06 -2.83
N PHE A 132 -16.26 18.18 -1.69
CA PHE A 132 -15.32 17.19 -1.19
C PHE A 132 -15.70 16.69 0.21
N HIS A 133 -15.95 15.39 0.35
CA HIS A 133 -16.21 14.75 1.65
C HIS A 133 -14.95 14.06 2.20
N TYR A 134 -14.29 14.75 3.12
CA TYR A 134 -13.06 14.30 3.77
C TYR A 134 -13.20 12.95 4.47
N VAL A 135 -14.35 12.67 5.10
CA VAL A 135 -14.56 11.40 5.83
C VAL A 135 -14.59 10.21 4.86
N ASN A 136 -15.36 10.32 3.77
CA ASN A 136 -15.45 9.27 2.74
C ASN A 136 -14.09 9.06 2.06
N PHE A 137 -13.36 10.16 1.80
CA PHE A 137 -12.01 10.11 1.24
C PHE A 137 -11.03 9.40 2.19
N ALA A 138 -11.04 9.77 3.47
CA ALA A 138 -10.16 9.17 4.47
C ALA A 138 -10.47 7.69 4.67
N LEU A 139 -11.75 7.30 4.67
CA LEU A 139 -12.15 5.90 4.77
C LEU A 139 -11.61 5.07 3.60
N GLN A 140 -11.71 5.59 2.36
CA GLN A 140 -11.12 4.92 1.19
C GLN A 140 -9.61 4.72 1.36
N GLY A 141 -8.90 5.78 1.77
CA GLY A 141 -7.45 5.73 2.00
C GLY A 141 -7.05 4.72 3.07
N VAL A 142 -7.77 4.69 4.20
CA VAL A 142 -7.54 3.73 5.29
C VAL A 142 -7.78 2.29 4.83
N VAL A 143 -8.86 2.02 4.09
CA VAL A 143 -9.18 0.67 3.58
C VAL A 143 -8.08 0.16 2.64
N ILE A 144 -7.62 1.00 1.71
CA ILE A 144 -6.51 0.65 0.82
C ILE A 144 -5.25 0.37 1.65
N TYR A 145 -4.93 1.24 2.60
CA TYR A 145 -3.74 1.12 3.43
C TYR A 145 -3.71 -0.17 4.27
N VAL A 146 -4.81 -0.52 4.95
CA VAL A 146 -4.86 -1.76 5.75
C VAL A 146 -4.74 -3.01 4.89
N ALA A 147 -5.30 -2.98 3.66
CA ALA A 147 -5.19 -4.07 2.70
C ALA A 147 -3.77 -4.19 2.13
N VAL A 148 -3.11 -3.08 1.80
CA VAL A 148 -1.70 -3.06 1.37
C VAL A 148 -0.78 -3.62 2.45
N CYS A 149 -0.98 -3.23 3.72
CA CYS A 149 -0.20 -3.77 4.83
C CYS A 149 -0.41 -5.28 5.00
N ALA A 150 -1.63 -5.79 4.76
CA ALA A 150 -1.92 -7.21 4.82
C ALA A 150 -1.22 -7.96 3.67
N ALA A 151 -1.22 -7.39 2.47
CA ALA A 151 -0.56 -7.94 1.29
C ALA A 151 0.97 -8.01 1.47
N THR A 152 1.61 -6.96 1.98
CA THR A 152 3.06 -6.95 2.22
C THR A 152 3.45 -7.90 3.36
N ALA A 153 2.65 -7.97 4.42
CA ALA A 153 2.88 -8.93 5.50
C ALA A 153 2.74 -10.38 5.03
N TRP A 154 1.73 -10.69 4.22
CA TRP A 154 1.55 -11.99 3.58
C TRP A 154 2.77 -12.35 2.74
N TYR A 155 3.19 -11.47 1.83
CA TYR A 155 4.34 -11.66 0.97
C TYR A 155 5.62 -11.99 1.78
N ALA A 156 5.90 -11.23 2.84
CA ALA A 156 7.07 -11.47 3.68
C ALA A 156 7.01 -12.82 4.39
N CYS A 157 5.84 -13.21 4.92
CA CYS A 157 5.65 -14.51 5.55
C CYS A 157 5.87 -15.67 4.56
N ARG A 158 5.42 -15.51 3.32
CA ARG A 158 5.58 -16.53 2.29
C ARG A 158 7.02 -16.65 1.79
N LEU A 159 7.75 -15.53 1.70
CA LEU A 159 9.18 -15.55 1.43
C LEU A 159 9.98 -16.20 2.56
N ARG A 160 9.57 -15.95 3.81
CA ARG A 160 10.17 -16.58 4.98
C ARG A 160 10.10 -18.10 4.88
N GLN A 161 8.92 -18.64 4.60
CA GLN A 161 8.70 -20.08 4.49
C GLN A 161 9.64 -20.74 3.46
N LEU A 162 9.85 -20.09 2.31
CA LEU A 162 10.78 -20.58 1.26
C LEU A 162 12.26 -20.55 1.67
N LEU A 163 12.60 -19.88 2.76
CA LEU A 163 13.97 -19.72 3.25
C LEU A 163 14.19 -20.41 4.62
N GLU A 164 13.12 -20.97 5.19
CA GLU A 164 13.16 -21.85 6.37
C GLU A 164 13.49 -23.30 5.98
N ASP A 165 13.07 -23.72 4.78
CA ASP A 165 13.40 -25.01 4.15
C ASP A 165 14.80 -25.01 3.50
#